data_AF-A0A8C0LBM7-F1
#
_entry.id   AF-A0A8C0LBM7-F1
#
_cell.length_a   1.000
_cell.length_b   1.000
_cell.length_c   1.000
_cell.angle_alpha   90.00
_cell.angle_beta   90.00
_cell.angle_gamma   90.00
#
_symmetry.space_group_name_H-M   'P 1'
#
loop_
_entity.id
_entity.type
_entity.pdbx_description
1 polymer ?
#
loop_
_entity_poly.entity_id
_entity_poly.type
_entity_poly.pdbx_seq_one_letter_code
_entity_poly.pdbx_strand_id
1 'polypeptide(L)'
;HTDCGHKSGDRLCISVDSWWADLNYYLSALPFLAAVDSGIMGISSDNVTFLPPSKDQMNFCYNVSSCHSSFPEAMKKWNEFYQHVKSHSSSFDELLEYLWAAHVSSLKVARKIFQNRLKYYSKQEADFERSWALFVDYLAPPNFPTTLIRTYEFQKELPTRMLVSGDRAPFISDFSGFQNTVLFALNLLHKVHKYTGTLSLTLWKTLMKSTVARKLFLEILEFILHSFN
;
A
#
# COMPACT_ATOMS: atom_id res chain seq x y z
N HIS A 1 3.12 6.50 -25.88
CA HIS A 1 3.86 7.22 -24.84
C HIS A 1 3.33 8.64 -24.74
N THR A 2 3.16 9.15 -23.53
CA THR A 2 2.74 10.52 -23.23
C THR A 2 3.80 11.16 -22.34
N ASP A 3 3.93 12.49 -22.34
CA ASP A 3 4.85 13.22 -21.45
C ASP A 3 4.26 13.46 -20.04
N CYS A 4 3.20 12.72 -19.69
CA CYS A 4 2.50 12.80 -18.41
C CYS A 4 3.44 12.45 -17.24
N GLY A 5 3.56 13.35 -16.25
CA GLY A 5 4.44 13.19 -15.09
C GLY A 5 5.93 13.44 -15.39
N HIS A 6 6.30 13.69 -16.65
CA HIS A 6 7.67 14.02 -17.03
C HIS A 6 7.96 15.52 -16.85
N LYS A 7 9.23 15.87 -16.61
CA LYS A 7 9.66 17.27 -16.42
C LYS A 7 9.31 18.18 -17.61
N SER A 8 9.27 17.61 -18.82
CA SER A 8 8.98 18.27 -20.09
C SER A 8 7.49 18.37 -20.43
N GLY A 9 6.62 17.63 -19.72
CA GLY A 9 5.17 17.65 -19.92
C GLY A 9 4.44 18.19 -18.69
N ASP A 10 3.21 17.72 -18.48
CA ASP A 10 2.43 18.04 -17.29
C ASP A 10 2.93 17.21 -16.09
N ARG A 11 3.59 17.89 -15.15
CA ARG A 11 4.16 17.28 -13.94
C ARG A 11 3.12 16.80 -12.92
N LEU A 12 1.89 17.31 -13.00
CA LEU A 12 0.79 16.90 -12.11
C LEU A 12 -0.03 15.76 -12.72
N CYS A 13 0.17 15.47 -14.00
CA CYS A 13 -0.49 14.35 -14.65
C CYS A 13 -0.02 13.01 -14.07
N ILE A 14 -0.97 12.17 -13.69
CA ILE A 14 -0.74 10.80 -13.21
C ILE A 14 -0.88 9.84 -14.39
N SER A 15 0.19 9.14 -14.73
CA SER A 15 0.19 8.24 -15.88
C SER A 15 -0.72 7.03 -15.66
N VAL A 16 -1.60 6.79 -16.62
CA VAL A 16 -2.47 5.60 -16.69
C VAL A 16 -1.71 4.29 -16.98
N ASP A 17 -0.40 4.35 -17.21
CA ASP A 17 0.47 3.16 -17.27
C ASP A 17 1.20 2.86 -15.96
N SER A 18 1.07 3.72 -14.96
CA SER A 18 1.82 3.60 -13.71
C SER A 18 1.17 2.57 -12.77
N TRP A 19 1.89 1.48 -12.50
CA TRP A 19 1.47 0.49 -11.50
C TRP A 19 1.33 1.13 -10.12
N TRP A 20 2.27 2.01 -9.75
CA TRP A 20 2.21 2.76 -8.50
C TRP A 20 0.95 3.64 -8.41
N ALA A 21 0.58 4.33 -9.49
CA ALA A 21 -0.64 5.14 -9.52
C ALA A 21 -1.90 4.27 -9.37
N ASP A 22 -1.96 3.16 -10.13
CA ASP A 22 -3.09 2.25 -10.13
C ASP A 22 -3.35 1.67 -8.74
N LEU A 23 -2.30 1.25 -8.01
CA LEU A 23 -2.45 0.77 -6.63
C LEU A 23 -2.85 1.89 -5.66
N ASN A 24 -2.24 3.07 -5.79
CA ASN A 24 -2.54 4.20 -4.90
C ASN A 24 -3.95 4.77 -5.14
N TYR A 25 -4.54 4.60 -6.32
CA TYR A 25 -5.95 4.90 -6.55
C TYR A 25 -6.84 4.14 -5.56
N TYR A 26 -6.62 2.83 -5.43
CA TYR A 26 -7.36 1.96 -4.52
C TYR A 26 -7.10 2.27 -3.04
N LEU A 27 -5.99 2.95 -2.74
CA LEU A 27 -5.62 3.39 -1.40
C LEU A 27 -5.92 4.87 -1.12
N SER A 28 -6.48 5.61 -2.09
CA SER A 28 -6.79 7.04 -1.95
C SER A 28 -8.23 7.34 -2.34
N ALA A 29 -8.60 7.05 -3.60
CA ALA A 29 -9.92 7.34 -4.14
C ALA A 29 -11.02 6.47 -3.50
N LEU A 30 -10.77 5.18 -3.35
CA LEU A 30 -11.73 4.24 -2.77
C LEU A 30 -12.00 4.51 -1.27
N PRO A 31 -10.98 4.71 -0.41
CA PRO A 31 -11.19 5.15 0.98
C PRO A 31 -11.90 6.50 1.06
N PHE A 32 -11.57 7.46 0.20
CA PHE A 32 -12.25 8.76 0.17
C PHE A 32 -13.75 8.60 -0.12
N LEU A 33 -14.12 7.83 -1.15
CA LEU A 33 -15.52 7.59 -1.47
C LEU A 33 -16.24 6.81 -0.36
N ALA A 34 -15.55 5.87 0.31
CA ALA A 34 -16.09 5.21 1.49
C ALA A 34 -16.26 6.17 2.69
N ALA A 35 -15.40 7.17 2.84
CA ALA A 35 -15.55 8.22 3.84
C ALA A 35 -16.80 9.07 3.55
N VAL A 36 -17.01 9.47 2.29
CA VAL A 36 -18.24 10.14 1.84
C VAL A 36 -19.47 9.30 2.15
N ASP A 37 -19.46 8.03 1.74
CA ASP A 37 -20.54 7.06 1.99
C ASP A 37 -20.84 6.87 3.49
N SER A 38 -19.80 6.84 4.33
CA SER A 38 -19.96 6.74 5.78
C SER A 38 -20.58 7.99 6.43
N GLY A 39 -20.65 9.11 5.69
CA GLY A 39 -21.10 10.41 6.18
C GLY A 39 -20.09 11.18 7.02
N ILE A 40 -18.88 10.65 7.28
CA ILE A 40 -17.86 11.33 8.10
C ILE A 40 -17.38 12.65 7.47
N MET A 41 -17.45 12.74 6.13
CA MET A 41 -17.08 13.94 5.38
C MET A 41 -18.16 15.02 5.38
N GLY A 42 -19.40 14.72 5.80
CA GLY A 42 -20.52 15.67 5.78
C GLY A 42 -20.94 16.14 4.39
N ILE A 43 -20.51 15.47 3.32
CA ILE A 43 -20.88 15.77 1.93
C ILE A 43 -21.76 14.67 1.36
N SER A 44 -22.72 15.05 0.50
CA SER A 44 -23.59 14.08 -0.19
C SER A 44 -22.80 13.24 -1.19
N SER A 45 -23.09 11.95 -1.25
CA SER A 45 -22.53 11.02 -2.25
C SER A 45 -22.84 11.45 -3.68
N ASP A 46 -23.97 12.12 -3.92
CA ASP A 46 -24.40 12.55 -5.24
C ASP A 46 -23.58 13.74 -5.76
N ASN A 47 -22.89 14.45 -4.88
CA ASN A 47 -22.07 15.61 -5.23
C ASN A 47 -20.63 15.24 -5.62
N VAL A 48 -20.26 13.96 -5.54
CA VAL A 48 -18.88 13.51 -5.73
C VAL A 48 -18.84 12.48 -6.86
N THR A 49 -18.18 12.85 -7.96
CA THR A 49 -17.86 11.92 -9.04
C THR A 49 -16.48 12.26 -9.59
N PHE A 50 -15.59 11.27 -9.63
CA PHE A 50 -14.27 11.39 -10.22
C PHE A 50 -14.32 11.29 -11.75
N LEU A 51 -13.37 11.96 -12.40
CA LEU A 51 -13.18 11.82 -13.84
C LEU A 51 -12.57 10.45 -14.15
N PRO A 52 -13.05 9.74 -15.19
CA PRO A 52 -12.46 8.49 -15.59
C PRO A 52 -11.08 8.70 -16.24
N PRO A 53 -10.16 7.74 -16.12
CA PRO A 53 -8.92 7.75 -16.90
C PRO A 53 -9.21 7.60 -18.40
N SER A 54 -8.23 7.96 -19.23
CA SER A 54 -8.34 7.84 -20.69
C SER A 54 -8.39 6.39 -21.20
N LYS A 55 -8.03 5.41 -20.36
CA LYS A 55 -8.04 3.98 -20.68
C LYS A 55 -8.33 3.14 -19.46
N ASP A 56 -8.64 1.87 -19.68
CA ASP A 56 -8.87 0.88 -18.62
C ASP A 56 -9.97 1.30 -17.62
N GLN A 57 -10.96 2.08 -18.09
CA GLN A 57 -11.98 2.70 -17.25
C GLN A 57 -12.80 1.69 -16.43
N MET A 58 -13.00 0.48 -16.94
CA MET A 58 -13.75 -0.56 -16.24
C MET A 58 -13.00 -1.12 -15.01
N ASN A 59 -11.70 -0.82 -14.89
CA ASN A 59 -10.88 -1.22 -13.76
C ASN A 59 -10.95 -0.23 -12.59
N PHE A 60 -11.74 0.85 -12.69
CA PHE A 60 -11.88 1.84 -11.64
C PHE A 60 -13.36 2.10 -11.34
N CYS A 61 -13.62 2.72 -10.19
CA CYS A 61 -14.95 3.20 -9.80
C CYS A 61 -14.87 4.68 -9.48
N TYR A 62 -15.91 5.46 -9.74
CA TYR A 62 -15.82 6.92 -9.81
C TYR A 62 -16.70 7.65 -8.81
N ASN A 63 -17.65 6.94 -8.22
CA ASN A 63 -18.58 7.46 -7.22
C ASN A 63 -18.96 6.33 -6.27
N VAL A 64 -19.65 6.68 -5.19
CA VAL A 64 -20.03 5.73 -4.13
C VAL A 64 -20.75 4.49 -4.68
N SER A 65 -21.76 4.69 -5.52
CA SER A 65 -22.58 3.59 -6.09
C SER A 65 -21.75 2.62 -6.96
N SER A 66 -20.92 3.16 -7.85
CA SER A 66 -20.05 2.33 -8.70
C SER A 66 -18.98 1.60 -7.88
N CYS A 67 -18.45 2.21 -6.82
CA CYS A 67 -17.46 1.57 -5.96
C CYS A 67 -18.07 0.43 -5.13
N HIS A 68 -19.27 0.62 -4.58
CA HIS A 68 -20.00 -0.48 -3.90
C HIS A 68 -20.28 -1.64 -4.85
N SER A 69 -20.65 -1.33 -6.10
CA SER A 69 -20.95 -2.36 -7.10
C SER A 69 -19.70 -3.12 -7.55
N SER A 70 -18.62 -2.41 -7.87
CA SER A 70 -17.39 -3.02 -8.40
C SER A 70 -16.50 -3.64 -7.33
N PHE A 71 -16.43 -3.04 -6.14
CA PHE A 71 -15.50 -3.40 -5.06
C PHE A 71 -16.18 -3.49 -3.68
N PRO A 72 -17.28 -4.28 -3.54
CA PRO A 72 -18.12 -4.28 -2.34
C PRO A 72 -17.35 -4.59 -1.06
N GLU A 73 -16.45 -5.55 -1.12
CA GLU A 73 -15.67 -6.00 0.05
C GLU A 73 -14.69 -4.95 0.56
N ALA A 74 -14.09 -4.15 -0.33
CA ALA A 74 -13.19 -3.07 0.07
C ALA A 74 -13.98 -1.88 0.62
N MET A 75 -15.06 -1.49 -0.06
CA MET A 75 -15.97 -0.43 0.38
C MET A 75 -16.54 -0.71 1.77
N LYS A 76 -17.03 -1.94 2.00
CA LYS A 76 -17.57 -2.36 3.29
C LYS A 76 -16.55 -2.19 4.42
N LYS A 77 -15.31 -2.67 4.25
CA LYS A 77 -14.27 -2.57 5.29
C LYS A 77 -13.84 -1.14 5.57
N TRP A 78 -13.78 -0.29 4.54
CA TRP A 78 -13.55 1.14 4.75
C TRP A 78 -14.70 1.80 5.48
N ASN A 79 -15.95 1.50 5.11
CA ASN A 79 -17.11 2.02 5.83
C ASN A 79 -17.08 1.59 7.31
N GLU A 80 -16.83 0.30 7.60
CA GLU A 80 -16.63 -0.21 8.96
C GLU A 80 -15.58 0.59 9.72
N PHE A 81 -14.38 0.79 9.15
CA PHE A 81 -13.34 1.64 9.74
C PHE A 81 -13.86 3.04 10.10
N TYR A 82 -14.54 3.73 9.17
CA TYR A 82 -15.06 5.07 9.44
C TYR A 82 -16.20 5.11 10.46
N GLN A 83 -17.04 4.06 10.55
CA GLN A 83 -18.04 3.96 11.63
C GLN A 83 -17.36 3.87 13.00
N HIS A 84 -16.28 3.09 13.12
CA HIS A 84 -15.49 2.98 14.34
C HIS A 84 -14.76 4.28 14.70
N VAL A 85 -14.30 5.05 13.71
CA VAL A 85 -13.78 6.40 13.95
C VAL A 85 -14.86 7.31 14.54
N LYS A 86 -16.10 7.24 14.05
CA LYS A 86 -17.22 8.06 14.54
C LYS A 86 -17.74 7.64 15.93
N SER A 87 -17.58 6.39 16.34
CA SER A 87 -18.18 5.90 17.60
C SER A 87 -17.47 6.44 18.85
N HIS A 88 -16.28 7.04 18.72
CA HIS A 88 -15.43 7.56 19.81
C HIS A 88 -15.06 6.54 20.90
N SER A 89 -15.49 5.29 20.78
CA SER A 89 -15.29 4.21 21.75
C SER A 89 -14.12 3.29 21.38
N SER A 90 -13.67 3.33 20.14
CA SER A 90 -12.61 2.45 19.64
C SER A 90 -11.23 2.90 20.10
N SER A 91 -10.44 1.94 20.56
CA SER A 91 -9.03 2.18 20.88
C SER A 91 -8.20 2.38 19.61
N PHE A 92 -7.01 2.96 19.75
CA PHE A 92 -6.10 3.13 18.61
C PHE A 92 -5.70 1.79 17.97
N ASP A 93 -5.49 0.73 18.77
CA ASP A 93 -5.15 -0.61 18.25
C ASP A 93 -6.32 -1.21 17.45
N GLU A 94 -7.57 -1.08 17.94
CA GLU A 94 -8.76 -1.52 17.19
C GLU A 94 -8.92 -0.75 15.88
N LEU A 95 -8.71 0.58 15.89
CA LEU A 95 -8.77 1.38 14.65
C LEU A 95 -7.73 0.93 13.63
N LEU A 96 -6.53 0.53 14.08
CA LEU A 96 -5.50 -0.03 13.19
C LEU A 96 -5.93 -1.37 12.59
N GLU A 97 -6.63 -2.23 13.34
CA GLU A 97 -7.15 -3.50 12.80
C GLU A 97 -8.12 -3.25 11.64
N TYR A 98 -9.09 -2.36 11.82
CA TYR A 98 -10.05 -2.00 10.76
C TYR A 98 -9.36 -1.32 9.57
N LEU A 99 -8.43 -0.40 9.84
CA LEU A 99 -7.65 0.29 8.80
C LEU A 99 -6.88 -0.73 7.95
N TRP A 100 -6.13 -1.63 8.58
CA TRP A 100 -5.33 -2.64 7.87
C TRP A 100 -6.19 -3.66 7.13
N ALA A 101 -7.34 -4.05 7.69
CA ALA A 101 -8.29 -4.91 6.99
C ALA A 101 -8.81 -4.26 5.69
N ALA A 102 -9.17 -2.97 5.74
CA ALA A 102 -9.63 -2.22 4.58
C ALA A 102 -8.50 -1.99 3.54
N HIS A 103 -7.31 -1.62 4.03
CA HIS A 103 -6.11 -1.38 3.22
C HIS A 103 -5.71 -2.63 2.43
N VAL A 104 -5.55 -3.79 3.10
CA VAL A 104 -5.17 -5.06 2.46
C VAL A 104 -6.26 -5.53 1.50
N SER A 105 -7.54 -5.35 1.85
CA SER A 105 -8.66 -5.69 0.95
C SER A 105 -8.60 -4.90 -0.36
N SER A 106 -8.25 -3.61 -0.28
CA SER A 106 -8.11 -2.73 -1.45
C SER A 106 -6.91 -3.13 -2.32
N LEU A 107 -5.75 -3.36 -1.69
CA LEU A 107 -4.54 -3.80 -2.39
C LEU A 107 -4.70 -5.16 -3.06
N LYS A 108 -5.40 -6.11 -2.41
CA LYS A 108 -5.65 -7.44 -2.99
C LYS A 108 -6.39 -7.34 -4.34
N VAL A 109 -7.35 -6.42 -4.43
CA VAL A 109 -8.08 -6.16 -5.68
C VAL A 109 -7.17 -5.50 -6.71
N ALA A 110 -6.53 -4.38 -6.34
CA ALA A 110 -5.67 -3.62 -7.25
C ALA A 110 -4.54 -4.48 -7.85
N ARG A 111 -3.84 -5.26 -7.02
CA ARG A 111 -2.75 -6.14 -7.47
C ARG A 111 -3.19 -7.18 -8.48
N LYS A 112 -4.41 -7.71 -8.35
CA LYS A 112 -4.97 -8.69 -9.30
C LYS A 112 -5.26 -8.04 -10.65
N ILE A 113 -5.79 -6.82 -10.64
CA ILE A 113 -6.19 -6.11 -11.86
C ILE A 113 -4.97 -5.58 -12.63
N PHE A 114 -4.01 -4.97 -11.94
CA PHE A 114 -2.91 -4.25 -12.57
C PHE A 114 -1.59 -5.02 -12.63
N GLN A 115 -1.60 -6.33 -12.40
CA GLN A 115 -0.39 -7.16 -12.50
C GLN A 115 0.32 -7.01 -13.86
N ASN A 116 -0.44 -6.76 -14.93
CA ASN A 116 0.09 -6.56 -16.28
C ASN A 116 0.89 -5.25 -16.45
N ARG A 117 0.73 -4.25 -15.58
CA ARG A 117 1.49 -2.98 -15.64
C ARG A 117 2.97 -3.18 -15.36
N LEU A 118 3.32 -4.21 -14.61
CA LEU A 118 4.70 -4.57 -14.29
C LEU A 118 5.58 -4.78 -15.55
N LYS A 119 4.98 -5.02 -16.72
CA LYS A 119 5.69 -5.13 -18.00
C LYS A 119 6.30 -3.81 -18.50
N TYR A 120 5.84 -2.67 -17.99
CA TYR A 120 6.35 -1.34 -18.37
C TYR A 120 7.60 -0.94 -17.59
N TYR A 121 8.01 -1.76 -16.62
CA TYR A 121 9.12 -1.49 -15.73
C TYR A 121 10.31 -2.42 -16.01
N SER A 122 11.50 -2.00 -15.57
CA SER A 122 12.66 -2.89 -15.54
C SER A 122 12.34 -4.12 -14.68
N LYS A 123 13.05 -5.24 -14.89
CA LYS A 123 12.87 -6.42 -14.05
C LYS A 123 13.10 -6.10 -12.57
N GLN A 124 14.12 -5.28 -12.28
CA GLN A 124 14.52 -4.88 -10.93
C GLN A 124 13.41 -4.10 -10.24
N GLU A 125 12.82 -3.14 -10.93
CA GLU A 125 11.70 -2.37 -10.40
C GLU A 125 10.45 -3.24 -10.21
N ALA A 126 10.09 -4.03 -11.23
CA ALA A 126 8.92 -4.90 -11.13
C ALA A 126 9.06 -5.92 -9.99
N ASP A 127 10.27 -6.39 -9.69
CA ASP A 127 10.54 -7.25 -8.54
C ASP A 127 10.44 -6.48 -7.20
N PHE A 128 10.91 -5.23 -7.17
CA PHE A 128 10.75 -4.35 -6.01
C PHE A 128 9.26 -4.06 -5.74
N GLU A 129 8.49 -3.66 -6.74
CA GLU A 129 7.04 -3.42 -6.65
C GLU A 129 6.30 -4.64 -6.06
N ARG A 130 6.62 -5.86 -6.54
CA ARG A 130 6.08 -7.11 -5.99
C ARG A 130 6.51 -7.37 -4.54
N SER A 131 7.77 -7.09 -4.22
CA SER A 131 8.33 -7.29 -2.88
C SER A 131 7.73 -6.31 -1.88
N TRP A 132 7.56 -5.06 -2.29
CA TRP A 132 6.91 -4.01 -1.52
C TRP A 132 5.44 -4.32 -1.26
N ALA A 133 4.65 -4.61 -2.29
CA ALA A 133 3.24 -4.96 -2.12
C ALA A 133 3.03 -6.18 -1.21
N LEU A 134 3.93 -7.16 -1.28
CA LEU A 134 3.91 -8.29 -0.37
C LEU A 134 4.29 -7.88 1.07
N PHE A 135 5.33 -7.07 1.24
CA PHE A 135 5.75 -6.61 2.56
C PHE A 135 4.64 -5.85 3.28
N VAL A 136 3.83 -5.06 2.56
CA VAL A 136 2.63 -4.41 3.11
C VAL A 136 1.64 -5.45 3.69
N ASP A 137 1.50 -6.65 3.10
CA ASP A 137 0.68 -7.73 3.67
C ASP A 137 1.23 -8.25 5.02
N TYR A 138 2.54 -8.11 5.26
CA TYR A 138 3.20 -8.48 6.52
C TYR A 138 3.13 -7.37 7.58
N LEU A 139 2.85 -6.12 7.20
CA LEU A 139 2.62 -5.01 8.11
C LEU A 139 1.21 -5.01 8.73
N ALA A 140 0.23 -5.61 8.06
CA ALA A 140 -1.14 -5.67 8.54
C ALA A 140 -1.32 -6.48 9.84
N PRO A 141 -0.82 -7.74 9.95
CA PRO A 141 -1.01 -8.54 11.16
C PRO A 141 -0.47 -7.93 12.47
N PRO A 142 0.71 -7.25 12.49
CA PRO A 142 1.18 -6.56 13.68
C PRO A 142 0.45 -5.26 14.01
N ASN A 143 -0.58 -4.85 13.24
CA ASN A 143 -1.22 -3.54 13.35
C ASN A 143 -0.18 -2.42 13.27
N PHE A 144 0.67 -2.42 12.25
CA PHE A 144 1.73 -1.41 12.14
C PHE A 144 1.15 0.03 12.18
N PRO A 145 1.57 0.90 13.11
CA PRO A 145 0.98 2.23 13.22
C PRO A 145 1.35 3.14 12.04
N THR A 146 0.39 3.46 11.18
CA THR A 146 0.59 4.35 10.02
C THR A 146 0.49 5.83 10.37
N THR A 147 1.08 6.23 11.50
CA THR A 147 1.14 7.65 11.90
C THR A 147 2.12 8.41 11.00
N LEU A 148 1.98 9.74 10.95
CA LEU A 148 2.82 10.59 10.11
C LEU A 148 4.32 10.36 10.35
N ILE A 149 4.75 10.44 11.62
CA ILE A 149 6.16 10.28 12.01
C ILE A 149 6.66 8.89 11.66
N ARG A 150 5.92 7.83 12.05
CA ARG A 150 6.37 6.45 11.82
C ARG A 150 6.43 6.10 10.34
N THR A 151 5.46 6.56 9.56
CA THR A 151 5.43 6.36 8.11
C THR A 151 6.58 7.10 7.44
N TYR A 152 6.86 8.34 7.84
CA TYR A 152 8.01 9.10 7.33
C TYR A 152 9.34 8.39 7.61
N GLU A 153 9.59 8.00 8.86
CA GLU A 153 10.81 7.29 9.25
C GLU A 153 10.97 5.97 8.49
N PHE A 154 9.86 5.28 8.24
CA PHE A 154 9.88 4.04 7.48
C PHE A 154 10.11 4.25 5.97
N GLN A 155 9.55 5.31 5.39
CA GLN A 155 9.57 5.52 3.94
C GLN A 155 10.80 6.29 3.43
N LYS A 156 11.46 7.09 4.29
CA LYS A 156 12.62 7.89 3.87
C LYS A 156 13.81 7.04 3.36
N GLU A 157 13.82 5.75 3.72
CA GLU A 157 14.86 4.77 3.37
C GLU A 157 14.45 3.84 2.23
N LEU A 158 13.37 4.18 1.52
CA LEU A 158 13.03 3.55 0.26
C LEU A 158 13.93 4.06 -0.87
N PRO A 159 13.97 3.34 -2.01
CA PRO A 159 14.66 3.80 -3.21
C PRO A 159 14.23 5.23 -3.60
N THR A 160 15.22 6.13 -3.75
CA THR A 160 14.98 7.53 -4.16
C THR A 160 14.77 7.71 -5.66
N ARG A 161 14.96 6.64 -6.43
CA ARG A 161 14.66 6.55 -7.86
C ARG A 161 14.17 5.16 -8.20
N MET A 162 13.48 5.06 -9.34
CA MET A 162 13.13 3.80 -9.98
C MET A 162 14.38 2.93 -10.18
N LEU A 163 14.25 1.64 -9.92
CA LEU A 163 15.31 0.68 -10.16
C LEU A 163 15.43 0.40 -11.67
N VAL A 164 16.67 0.28 -12.12
CA VAL A 164 17.01 0.08 -13.53
C VAL A 164 17.78 -1.22 -13.73
N SER A 165 17.97 -1.60 -14.99
CA SER A 165 18.80 -2.75 -15.32
C SER A 165 20.22 -2.55 -14.80
N GLY A 166 20.73 -3.50 -14.03
CA GLY A 166 22.05 -3.44 -13.41
C GLY A 166 22.01 -3.18 -11.90
N ASP A 167 20.93 -2.58 -11.37
CA ASP A 167 20.78 -2.40 -9.93
C ASP A 167 20.71 -3.75 -9.21
N ARG A 168 21.56 -3.93 -8.20
CA ARG A 168 21.66 -5.16 -7.40
C ARG A 168 21.92 -4.83 -5.95
N ALA A 169 20.87 -4.76 -5.15
CA ALA A 169 21.01 -4.68 -3.70
C ALA A 169 21.81 -5.89 -3.15
N PRO A 170 22.71 -5.71 -2.16
CA PRO A 170 22.94 -4.48 -1.40
C PRO A 170 24.07 -3.57 -1.94
N PHE A 171 24.36 -3.60 -3.25
CA PHE A 171 25.53 -2.93 -3.85
C PHE A 171 25.15 -1.85 -4.88
N ILE A 172 24.01 -1.18 -4.72
CA ILE A 172 23.62 -0.04 -5.57
C ILE A 172 24.41 1.18 -5.09
N SER A 173 25.31 1.68 -5.95
CA SER A 173 26.36 2.65 -5.55
C SER A 173 25.84 4.02 -5.16
N ASP A 174 24.70 4.43 -5.70
CA ASP A 174 24.08 5.74 -5.41
C ASP A 174 23.03 5.67 -4.28
N PHE A 175 22.89 4.52 -3.62
CA PHE A 175 21.98 4.33 -2.48
C PHE A 175 22.77 4.28 -1.18
N SER A 176 22.16 4.72 -0.08
CA SER A 176 22.72 4.54 1.26
C SER A 176 22.87 3.06 1.60
N GLY A 177 23.72 2.75 2.58
CA GLY A 177 23.83 1.38 3.09
C GLY A 177 22.49 0.86 3.63
N PHE A 178 21.67 1.74 4.20
CA PHE A 178 20.37 1.36 4.73
C PHE A 178 19.34 1.12 3.63
N GLN A 179 19.25 1.99 2.62
CA GLN A 179 18.40 1.78 1.44
C GLN A 179 18.70 0.44 0.75
N ASN A 180 19.99 0.11 0.59
CA ASN A 180 20.44 -1.17 0.06
C ASN A 180 20.00 -2.36 0.94
N THR A 181 20.10 -2.20 2.26
CA THR A 181 19.68 -3.21 3.25
C THR A 181 18.16 -3.43 3.20
N VAL A 182 17.37 -2.36 3.15
CA VAL A 182 15.89 -2.43 3.03
C VAL A 182 15.51 -3.18 1.76
N LEU A 183 16.07 -2.81 0.60
CA LEU A 183 15.81 -3.52 -0.66
C LEU A 183 16.16 -5.01 -0.60
N PHE A 184 17.31 -5.34 -0.01
CA PHE A 184 17.73 -6.72 0.16
C PHE A 184 16.76 -7.50 1.06
N ALA A 185 16.36 -6.91 2.19
CA ALA A 185 15.44 -7.52 3.15
C ALA A 185 14.05 -7.78 2.53
N LEU A 186 13.52 -6.82 1.77
CA LEU A 186 12.24 -6.97 1.06
C LEU A 186 12.26 -8.12 0.05
N ASN A 187 13.34 -8.21 -0.74
CA ASN A 187 13.52 -9.31 -1.69
C ASN A 187 13.69 -10.67 -0.97
N LEU A 188 14.41 -10.70 0.15
CA LEU A 188 14.56 -11.91 0.96
C LEU A 188 13.20 -12.38 1.50
N LEU A 189 12.40 -11.48 2.08
CA LEU A 189 11.04 -11.78 2.52
C LEU A 189 10.20 -12.34 1.38
N HIS A 190 10.28 -11.75 0.19
CA HIS A 190 9.57 -12.24 -0.99
C HIS A 190 9.99 -13.66 -1.36
N LYS A 191 11.28 -13.97 -1.36
CA LYS A 191 11.80 -15.32 -1.62
C LYS A 191 11.30 -16.32 -0.58
N VAL A 192 11.34 -15.99 0.71
CA VAL A 192 10.82 -16.82 1.79
C VAL A 192 9.33 -17.08 1.61
N HIS A 193 8.54 -16.04 1.30
CA HIS A 193 7.11 -16.16 1.07
C HIS A 193 6.80 -17.12 -0.09
N LYS A 194 7.51 -16.97 -1.21
CA LYS A 194 7.34 -17.85 -2.38
C LYS A 194 7.78 -19.27 -2.09
N TYR A 195 8.94 -19.46 -1.47
CA TYR A 195 9.50 -20.78 -1.15
C TYR A 195 8.60 -21.56 -0.18
N THR A 196 8.00 -20.87 0.78
CA THR A 196 7.08 -21.46 1.76
C THR A 196 5.65 -21.61 1.25
N GLY A 197 5.36 -21.26 -0.01
CA GLY A 197 4.00 -21.35 -0.57
C GLY A 197 2.98 -20.58 0.27
N THR A 198 3.32 -19.38 0.74
CA THR A 198 2.54 -18.51 1.65
C THR A 198 2.48 -18.95 3.13
N LEU A 199 2.98 -20.14 3.49
CA LEU A 199 2.96 -20.62 4.88
C LEU A 199 3.64 -19.66 5.86
N SER A 200 4.72 -18.99 5.46
CA SER A 200 5.36 -17.96 6.28
C SER A 200 4.42 -16.81 6.67
N LEU A 201 3.55 -16.35 5.78
CA LEU A 201 2.55 -15.32 6.09
C LEU A 201 1.45 -15.87 7.01
N THR A 202 1.04 -17.13 6.82
CA THR A 202 0.04 -17.78 7.69
C THR A 202 0.56 -17.94 9.12
N LEU A 203 1.82 -18.36 9.28
CA LEU A 203 2.48 -18.44 10.57
C LEU A 203 2.66 -17.05 11.19
N TRP A 204 3.06 -16.06 10.39
CA TRP A 204 3.17 -14.67 10.83
C TRP A 204 1.84 -14.12 11.36
N LYS A 205 0.74 -14.31 10.62
CA LYS A 205 -0.61 -13.95 11.06
C LYS A 205 -1.01 -14.62 12.36
N THR A 206 -0.64 -15.89 12.52
CA THR A 206 -0.93 -16.65 13.74
C THR A 206 -0.15 -16.12 14.94
N LEU A 207 1.14 -15.83 14.75
CA LEU A 207 2.00 -15.24 15.78
C LEU A 207 1.49 -13.85 16.22
N MET A 208 1.12 -13.00 15.24
CA MET A 208 0.66 -11.62 15.50
C MET A 208 -0.74 -11.52 16.14
N LYS A 209 -1.44 -12.64 16.35
CA LYS A 209 -2.61 -12.68 17.26
C LYS A 209 -2.21 -12.39 18.71
N SER A 210 -0.95 -12.60 19.07
CA SER A 210 -0.41 -12.22 20.38
C SER A 210 -0.07 -10.73 20.43
N THR A 211 -0.72 -9.99 21.33
CA THR A 211 -0.43 -8.57 21.58
C THR A 211 1.03 -8.34 22.00
N VAL A 212 1.62 -9.28 22.74
CA VAL A 212 3.05 -9.25 23.12
C VAL A 212 3.94 -9.36 21.88
N ALA A 213 3.62 -10.29 20.96
CA ALA A 213 4.39 -10.46 19.74
C ALA A 213 4.30 -9.24 18.82
N ARG A 214 3.12 -8.61 18.71
CA ARG A 214 2.95 -7.36 17.96
C ARG A 214 3.85 -6.25 18.52
N LYS A 215 3.81 -6.03 19.83
CA LYS A 215 4.65 -5.01 20.51
C LYS A 215 6.13 -5.25 20.30
N LEU A 216 6.61 -6.48 20.53
CA LEU A 216 8.01 -6.83 20.33
C LEU A 216 8.46 -6.63 18.87
N PHE A 217 7.62 -6.97 17.90
CA PHE A 217 7.92 -6.69 16.50
C PHE A 217 8.08 -5.18 16.23
N LEU A 218 7.21 -4.34 16.77
CA LEU A 218 7.30 -2.89 16.61
C LEU A 218 8.57 -2.33 17.26
N GLU A 219 8.94 -2.81 18.44
CA GLU A 219 10.20 -2.44 19.11
C GLU A 219 11.43 -2.83 18.29
N ILE A 220 11.46 -4.04 17.73
CA ILE A 220 12.54 -4.50 16.84
C ILE A 220 12.62 -3.61 15.60
N LEU A 221 11.48 -3.29 14.99
CA LEU A 221 11.44 -2.45 13.80
C LEU A 221 11.92 -1.03 14.09
N GLU A 222 11.53 -0.45 15.22
CA GLU A 222 12.03 0.84 15.69
C GLU A 222 13.54 0.79 15.95
N PHE A 223 14.03 -0.26 16.60
CA PHE A 223 15.46 -0.45 16.83
C PHE A 223 16.25 -0.49 15.52
N ILE A 224 15.75 -1.21 14.51
CA ILE A 224 16.35 -1.24 13.17
C ILE A 224 16.38 0.17 12.57
N LEU A 225 15.25 0.88 12.54
CA LEU A 225 15.18 2.22 11.96
C LEU A 225 16.15 3.21 12.65
N HIS A 226 16.30 3.13 13.98
CA HIS A 226 17.23 4.00 14.71
C HIS A 226 18.69 3.59 14.56
N SER A 227 18.99 2.30 14.38
CA SER A 227 20.39 1.83 14.26
C SER A 227 21.05 2.21 12.94
N PHE A 228 20.25 2.60 11.93
CA PHE A 228 20.70 2.96 10.59
C PHE A 228 20.50 4.45 10.25
N ASN A 229 19.89 5.23 11.15
CA ASN A 229 19.86 6.70 11.11
C ASN A 229 21.15 7.29 11.69
#